data_AF-A0A2U2RVR4-F1
#
_entry.id   AF-A0A2U2RVR4-F1
#
_cell.length_a   1.000
_cell.length_b   1.000
_cell.length_c   1.000
_cell.angle_alpha   90.00
_cell.angle_beta   90.00
_cell.angle_gamma   90.00
#
_symmetry.space_group_name_H-M   'P 1'
#
loop_
_entity.id
_entity.type
_entity.pdbx_description
1 polymer ?
#
loop_
_entity_poly.entity_id
_entity_poly.type
_entity_poly.pdbx_seq_one_letter_code
_entity_poly.pdbx_strand_id
1 'polypeptide(L)' 'MNLKSLSQQIKIKESFLCVGLDIDLSKIPTHILNEKDPIFFFSKSIIDATHKYAVAYKPNLAFFEAYGI' A
#
# COMPACT_ATOMS: atom_id res chain seq x y z
N MET A 1 11.94 9.34 -1.09
CA MET A 1 11.27 10.22 -2.07
C MET A 1 11.61 11.66 -1.74
N ASN A 2 11.98 12.49 -2.72
CA ASN A 2 12.27 13.91 -2.49
C ASN A 2 11.10 14.80 -2.96
N LEU A 3 11.08 16.07 -2.55
CA LEU A 3 9.97 16.99 -2.87
C LEU A 3 9.81 17.22 -4.39
N LYS A 4 10.92 17.16 -5.14
CA LYS A 4 10.89 17.32 -6.61
C LYS A 4 10.18 16.15 -7.27
N SER A 5 10.52 14.92 -6.89
CA SER A 5 9.87 13.71 -7.43
C SER A 5 8.39 13.64 -7.07
N LEU A 6 8.03 14.00 -5.83
CA LEU A 6 6.62 14.02 -5.42
C LEU A 6 5.82 15.07 -6.20
N SER A 7 6.33 16.30 -6.31
CA SER A 7 5.70 17.37 -7.09
C SER A 7 5.50 16.99 -8.56
N GLN A 8 6.46 16.27 -9.14
CA GLN A 8 6.35 15.76 -10.50
C GLN A 8 5.24 14.70 -10.63
N GLN A 9 5.14 13.75 -9.68
CA GLN A 9 4.09 12.73 -9.70
C GLN A 9 2.69 13.34 -9.52
N ILE A 10 2.55 14.36 -8.67
CA ILE A 10 1.30 15.12 -8.50
C ILE A 10 0.84 15.72 -9.82
N LYS A 11 1.75 16.34 -10.58
CA LYS A 11 1.42 16.94 -11.88
C LYS A 11 1.08 15.88 -12.94
N ILE A 12 1.85 14.79 -13.03
CA ILE A 12 1.63 13.73 -14.02
C ILE A 12 0.31 13.00 -13.80
N LYS A 13 -0.03 12.72 -12.53
CA LYS A 13 -1.22 11.95 -12.16
C LYS A 13 -2.43 12.81 -11.82
N GLU A 14 -2.28 14.13 -11.84
CA GLU A 14 -3.31 15.12 -11.44
C GLU A 14 -3.97 14.77 -10.11
N SER A 15 -3.15 14.33 -9.15
CA SER A 15 -3.63 13.70 -7.92
C SER A 15 -2.75 14.08 -6.74
N PHE A 16 -3.36 14.23 -5.58
CA PHE A 16 -2.69 14.36 -4.29
C PHE A 16 -2.88 13.10 -3.42
N LEU A 17 -3.43 12.02 -4.00
CA LEU A 17 -3.81 10.82 -3.26
C LEU A 17 -2.58 10.11 -2.68
N CYS A 18 -2.59 9.97 -1.36
CA CYS A 18 -1.71 9.09 -0.61
C CYS A 18 -2.52 7.90 -0.10
N VAL A 19 -2.14 6.68 -0.49
CA VAL A 19 -2.84 5.46 -0.07
C VAL A 19 -2.18 4.89 1.18
N GLY A 20 -2.97 4.66 2.23
CA GLY A 20 -2.51 3.97 3.43
C GLY A 20 -2.36 2.47 3.19
N LEU A 21 -1.29 1.87 3.71
CA LEU A 21 -1.12 0.42 3.75
C LEU A 21 -1.12 0.00 5.23
N ASP A 22 -2.33 -0.20 5.75
CA ASP A 22 -2.61 -0.48 7.16
C ASP A 22 -3.27 -1.87 7.22
N ILE A 23 -2.46 -2.92 7.03
CA ILE A 23 -2.94 -4.29 6.75
C ILE A 23 -3.32 -5.02 8.03
N ASP A 24 -4.62 -5.14 8.25
CA ASP A 24 -5.20 -5.95 9.32
C ASP A 24 -5.51 -7.35 8.79
N LEU A 25 -4.87 -8.38 9.35
CA LEU A 25 -5.04 -9.77 8.92
C LEU A 25 -6.51 -10.22 8.98
N SER A 26 -7.29 -9.69 9.91
CA SER A 26 -8.72 -10.01 10.04
C SER A 26 -9.59 -9.45 8.90
N LYS A 27 -9.07 -8.47 8.15
CA LYS A 27 -9.75 -7.82 7.02
C LYS A 27 -9.30 -8.35 5.68
N ILE A 28 -8.32 -9.25 5.64
CA ILE A 28 -7.86 -9.87 4.39
C ILE A 28 -8.92 -10.88 3.91
N PRO A 29 -9.30 -10.84 2.61
CA PRO A 29 -10.19 -11.84 2.03
C PRO A 29 -9.70 -13.28 2.24
N THR A 30 -10.62 -14.20 2.55
CA THR A 30 -10.28 -15.59 2.93
C THR A 30 -9.46 -16.34 1.88
N HIS A 31 -9.68 -16.07 0.59
CA HIS A 31 -8.91 -16.70 -0.49
C HIS A 31 -7.43 -16.27 -0.52
N ILE A 32 -7.10 -15.10 0.04
CA ILE A 32 -5.72 -14.58 0.12
C ILE A 32 -5.00 -15.14 1.36
N LEU A 33 -5.73 -15.49 2.43
CA LEU A 33 -5.13 -16.02 3.66
C LEU A 33 -4.34 -17.33 3.46
N ASN A 34 -4.58 -18.05 2.35
CA ASN A 34 -3.86 -19.27 2.00
C ASN A 34 -2.55 -19.02 1.24
N GLU A 35 -2.25 -17.76 0.88
CA GLU A 35 -0.99 -17.39 0.25
C GLU A 35 0.19 -17.58 1.20
N LYS A 36 1.38 -17.78 0.64
CA LYS A 36 2.63 -17.95 1.42
C LYS A 36 2.91 -16.73 2.32
N ASP A 37 2.58 -15.55 1.83
CA ASP A 37 2.68 -14.28 2.56
C ASP A 37 1.43 -13.43 2.26
N PRO A 38 0.34 -13.60 3.02
CA PRO A 38 -0.93 -12.93 2.76
C PRO A 38 -0.85 -11.42 2.95
N ILE A 39 0.00 -10.94 3.87
CA ILE A 39 0.21 -9.51 4.15
C ILE A 39 0.89 -8.86 2.94
N PHE A 40 1.95 -9.49 2.41
CA PHE A 40 2.60 -9.03 1.20
C PHE A 40 1.65 -9.06 0.00
N PHE A 41 0.97 -10.18 -0.23
CA PHE A 41 0.08 -10.34 -1.38
C PHE A 41 -1.04 -9.30 -1.37
N PHE A 42 -1.67 -9.08 -0.21
CA PHE A 42 -2.73 -8.09 -0.08
C PHE A 42 -2.21 -6.65 -0.22
N SER A 43 -1.07 -6.31 0.39
CA SER A 43 -0.42 -5.00 0.21
C SER A 43 -0.12 -4.72 -1.26
N LYS A 44 0.47 -5.70 -1.96
CA LYS A 44 0.79 -5.61 -3.37
C LYS A 44 -0.47 -5.42 -4.22
N SER A 45 -1.53 -6.15 -3.92
CA SER A 45 -2.81 -6.04 -4.64
C SER A 45 -3.41 -4.63 -4.53
N ILE A 46 -3.31 -3.99 -3.36
CA ILE A 46 -3.72 -2.60 -3.18
C ILE A 46 -2.88 -1.68 -4.07
N ILE A 47 -1.54 -1.82 -4.02
CA ILE A 47 -0.62 -1.01 -4.84
C ILE A 47 -0.92 -1.18 -6.33
N ASP A 48 -1.06 -2.41 -6.81
CA ASP A 48 -1.34 -2.73 -8.21
C ASP A 48 -2.65 -2.09 -8.67
N ALA A 49 -3.69 -2.12 -7.84
CA ALA A 49 -4.98 -1.49 -8.13
C ALA A 49 -4.91 0.05 -8.10
N THR A 50 -4.09 0.65 -7.24
CA THR A 50 -4.14 2.10 -6.98
C THR A 50 -2.99 2.92 -7.58
N HIS A 51 -1.90 2.31 -8.06
CA HIS A 51 -0.69 3.05 -8.44
C HIS A 51 -0.89 4.07 -9.56
N LYS A 52 -1.91 3.90 -10.41
CA LYS A 52 -2.28 4.86 -11.45
C LYS A 52 -2.79 6.18 -10.88
N TYR A 53 -3.40 6.14 -9.69
CA TYR A 53 -4.02 7.29 -9.03
C TYR A 53 -3.19 7.83 -7.86
N ALA A 54 -2.44 6.95 -7.18
CA ALA A 54 -1.67 7.29 -5.99
C ALA A 54 -0.32 7.93 -6.34
N VAL A 55 0.02 9.04 -5.67
CA VAL A 55 1.34 9.68 -5.76
C VAL A 55 2.29 9.24 -4.64
N ALA A 56 1.73 8.66 -3.57
CA ALA A 56 2.48 8.15 -2.43
C ALA A 56 1.73 6.97 -1.78
N TYR A 57 2.50 6.15 -1.07
CA TYR A 57 1.98 5.11 -0.18
C TYR A 57 2.52 5.36 1.22
N LYS A 58 1.65 5.20 2.23
CA LYS A 58 1.99 5.39 3.64
C LYS A 58 1.78 4.06 4.38
N PRO A 59 2.76 3.16 4.38
CA PRO A 59 2.69 1.97 5.23
C PRO A 59 2.69 2.39 6.70
N ASN A 60 1.78 1.80 7.48
CA ASN A 60 1.79 1.96 8.92
C ASN A 60 2.49 0.76 9.55
N LEU A 61 3.71 1.01 10.06
CA LEU A 61 4.62 -0.02 10.55
C LEU A 61 4.00 -0.92 11.62
N ALA A 62 3.14 -0.37 12.49
CA ALA A 62 2.49 -1.13 13.56
C ALA A 62 1.68 -2.33 13.04
N PHE A 63 1.06 -2.22 11.85
CA PHE A 63 0.29 -3.31 11.25
C PHE A 63 1.19 -4.42 10.68
N PHE A 64 2.44 -4.13 10.34
CA PHE A 64 3.39 -5.13 9.87
C PHE A 64 4.12 -5.78 11.05
N GLU A 65 4.57 -4.99 12.02
CA GLU A 65 5.27 -5.46 13.21
C GLU A 65 4.40 -6.37 14.10
N ALA A 66 3.08 -6.18 14.08
CA ALA A 66 2.14 -7.01 14.83
C ALA A 66 2.18 -8.51 14.45
N TYR A 67 2.72 -8.85 13.27
CA TYR A 67 2.75 -10.21 12.74
C TYR A 67 4.17 -10.79 12.54
N GLY A 68 5.23 -10.08 12.96
CA GLY A 68 6.58 -10.67 13.15
C GLY A 68 7.76 -9.96 12.47
N ILE A 69 8.94 -10.60 12.59
CA ILE A 69 10.21 -10.40 11.88
C ILE A 69 10.63 -11.74 11.30
#